data_AF-A0A534S7W5-F1
#
_entry.id   AF-A0A534S7W5-F1
#
_cell.length_a   1.000
_cell.length_b   1.000
_cell.length_c   1.000
_cell.angle_alpha   90.00
_cell.angle_beta   90.00
_cell.angle_gamma   90.00
#
_symmetry.space_group_name_H-M   'P 1'
#
loop_
_entity.id
_entity.type
_entity.pdbx_description
1 polymer ?
#
loop_
_entity_poly.entity_id
_entity_poly.type
_entity_poly.pdbx_seq_one_letter_code
_entity_poly.pdbx_strand_id
1 'polypeptide(L)'
;MSYKIAVLPGDGIGPEVMGEGTQVLEQVAKLYGFNVALEEGIVGGASIDAHRKPLIDSVLNLTKQSDAVLLGAMGGPKWDGLDYSIRPERALLALRQELGLFANLRPVKLFSALASASTLKREVVEGTDLLVVRELTGGIYFGQPKGITKLPDGTERGVNTEVYTTPEIERIAHVAFQAA
;
A
#
# COMPACT_ATOMS: atom_id res chain seq x y z
N MET A 1 -22.88 -14.70 -5.14
CA MET A 1 -22.44 -13.29 -5.21
C MET A 1 -21.11 -13.26 -5.94
N SER A 2 -20.87 -12.27 -6.81
CA SER A 2 -19.60 -12.13 -7.55
C SER A 2 -18.90 -10.85 -7.10
N TYR A 3 -17.62 -10.94 -6.78
CA TYR A 3 -16.79 -9.80 -6.38
C TYR A 3 -15.77 -9.49 -7.46
N LYS A 4 -15.71 -8.23 -7.91
CA LYS A 4 -14.69 -7.75 -8.85
C LYS A 4 -13.44 -7.37 -8.06
N ILE A 5 -12.30 -7.96 -8.40
CA ILE A 5 -11.04 -7.74 -7.70
C ILE A 5 -9.99 -7.24 -8.69
N ALA A 6 -9.49 -6.04 -8.46
CA ALA A 6 -8.34 -5.53 -9.20
C ALA A 6 -7.07 -6.20 -8.66
N VAL A 7 -6.30 -6.84 -9.52
CA VAL A 7 -5.03 -7.48 -9.19
C VAL A 7 -3.91 -6.61 -9.75
N LEU A 8 -3.05 -6.10 -8.89
CA LEU A 8 -1.94 -5.20 -9.26
C LEU A 8 -0.61 -5.89 -8.89
N PRO A 9 -0.05 -6.74 -9.78
CA PRO A 9 1.13 -7.54 -9.45
C PRO A 9 2.37 -6.68 -9.15
N GLY A 10 2.57 -5.63 -9.94
CA GLY A 10 3.66 -4.69 -9.80
C GLY A 10 5.02 -5.28 -10.15
N ASP A 11 6.03 -5.03 -9.32
CA ASP A 11 7.44 -5.20 -9.64
C ASP A 11 8.12 -6.35 -8.84
N GLY A 12 9.29 -6.79 -9.31
CA GLY A 12 10.11 -7.79 -8.61
C GLY A 12 9.38 -9.12 -8.47
N ILE A 13 9.28 -9.63 -7.23
CA ILE A 13 8.56 -10.88 -6.91
C ILE A 13 7.03 -10.73 -6.95
N GLY A 14 6.52 -9.51 -7.13
CA GLY A 14 5.09 -9.19 -7.12
C GLY A 14 4.23 -10.11 -8.01
N PRO A 15 4.58 -10.32 -9.29
CA PRO A 15 3.89 -11.26 -10.18
C PRO A 15 3.83 -12.70 -9.66
N GLU A 16 4.92 -13.21 -9.11
CA GLU A 16 4.99 -14.59 -8.62
C GLU A 16 4.09 -14.78 -7.39
N VAL A 17 4.18 -13.90 -6.39
CA VAL A 17 3.38 -14.01 -5.16
C VAL A 17 1.90 -13.75 -5.43
N MET A 18 1.57 -12.86 -6.38
CA MET A 18 0.19 -12.62 -6.77
C MET A 18 -0.42 -13.80 -7.52
N GLY A 19 0.35 -14.45 -8.39
CA GLY A 19 -0.10 -15.65 -9.10
C GLY A 19 -0.47 -16.80 -8.15
N GLU A 20 0.30 -17.00 -7.08
CA GLU A 20 -0.05 -17.99 -6.05
C GLU A 20 -1.21 -17.53 -5.16
N GLY A 21 -1.24 -16.25 -4.79
CA GLY A 21 -2.31 -15.69 -3.95
C GLY A 21 -3.69 -15.77 -4.60
N THR A 22 -3.79 -15.49 -5.90
CA THR A 22 -5.06 -15.56 -6.64
C THR A 22 -5.55 -17.00 -6.81
N GLN A 23 -4.64 -17.97 -7.02
CA GLN A 23 -5.00 -19.39 -7.04
C GLN A 23 -5.64 -19.83 -5.71
N VAL A 24 -5.04 -19.46 -4.58
CA VAL A 24 -5.61 -19.77 -3.25
C VAL A 24 -6.98 -19.12 -3.09
N LEU A 25 -7.12 -17.85 -3.49
CA LEU A 25 -8.38 -17.12 -3.42
C LEU A 25 -9.50 -17.79 -4.25
N GLU A 26 -9.21 -18.24 -5.47
CA GLU A 26 -10.16 -18.96 -6.31
C GLU A 26 -10.60 -20.28 -5.68
N GLN A 27 -9.69 -21.03 -5.03
CA GLN A 27 -10.05 -22.26 -4.33
C GLN A 27 -10.95 -21.97 -3.12
N VAL A 28 -10.64 -20.93 -2.34
CA VAL A 28 -11.50 -20.48 -1.24
C VAL A 28 -12.88 -20.06 -1.76
N ALA A 29 -12.93 -19.33 -2.88
CA ALA A 29 -14.19 -18.92 -3.50
C ALA A 29 -15.08 -20.12 -3.85
N LYS A 30 -14.50 -21.18 -4.45
CA LYS A 30 -15.19 -22.44 -4.73
C LYS A 30 -15.69 -23.13 -3.47
N LEU A 31 -14.86 -23.20 -2.42
CA LEU A 31 -15.20 -23.88 -1.17
C LEU A 31 -16.36 -23.22 -0.42
N TYR A 32 -16.44 -21.88 -0.45
CA TYR A 32 -17.45 -21.11 0.27
C TYR A 32 -18.60 -20.60 -0.62
N GLY A 33 -18.65 -21.01 -1.89
CA GLY A 33 -19.78 -20.75 -2.79
C GLY A 33 -19.94 -19.30 -3.24
N PHE A 34 -18.84 -18.56 -3.41
CA PHE A 34 -18.84 -17.23 -4.03
C PHE A 34 -17.95 -17.19 -5.28
N ASN A 35 -18.12 -16.15 -6.11
CA ASN A 35 -17.32 -15.97 -7.32
C ASN A 35 -16.39 -14.77 -7.17
N VAL A 36 -15.21 -14.86 -7.77
CA VAL A 36 -14.28 -13.74 -7.93
C VAL A 36 -14.05 -13.48 -9.42
N ALA A 37 -14.13 -12.21 -9.81
CA ALA A 37 -13.78 -11.75 -11.14
C ALA A 37 -12.48 -10.96 -11.02
N LEU A 38 -11.36 -11.63 -11.32
CA LEU A 38 -10.02 -11.06 -11.22
C LEU A 38 -9.71 -10.29 -12.50
N GLU A 39 -9.29 -9.04 -12.38
CA GLU A 39 -8.85 -8.22 -13.51
C GLU A 39 -7.51 -7.58 -13.18
N GLU A 40 -6.50 -7.87 -14.00
CA GLU A 40 -5.13 -7.40 -13.76
C GLU A 40 -4.88 -5.99 -14.30
N GLY A 41 -4.14 -5.19 -13.53
CA GLY A 41 -3.72 -3.84 -13.90
C GLY A 41 -2.21 -3.64 -13.74
N ILE A 42 -1.59 -2.97 -14.71
CA ILE A 42 -0.16 -2.66 -14.71
C ILE A 42 0.16 -1.44 -13.83
N VAL A 43 1.05 -1.61 -12.86
CA VAL A 43 1.40 -0.57 -11.87
C VAL A 43 2.90 -0.55 -11.59
N GLY A 44 3.41 0.55 -11.01
CA GLY A 44 4.79 0.65 -10.55
C GLY A 44 5.79 0.75 -11.71
N GLY A 45 6.96 0.15 -11.53
CA GLY A 45 8.03 0.09 -12.50
C GLY A 45 7.63 -0.55 -13.83
N ALA A 46 6.84 -1.62 -13.79
CA ALA A 46 6.26 -2.24 -14.98
C ALA A 46 5.42 -1.24 -15.81
N SER A 47 4.64 -0.39 -15.13
CA SER A 47 3.85 0.65 -15.79
C SER A 47 4.73 1.78 -16.33
N ILE A 48 5.81 2.14 -15.62
CA ILE A 48 6.80 3.11 -16.12
C ILE A 48 7.44 2.60 -17.40
N ASP A 49 7.83 1.35 -17.46
CA ASP A 49 8.47 0.77 -18.64
C ASP A 49 7.54 0.79 -19.86
N ALA A 50 6.25 0.50 -19.68
CA ALA A 50 5.27 0.44 -20.75
C ALA A 50 4.68 1.81 -21.14
N HIS A 51 4.46 2.69 -20.17
CA HIS A 51 3.64 3.91 -20.31
C HIS A 51 4.32 5.19 -19.83
N ARG A 52 5.56 5.10 -19.30
CA ARG A 52 6.32 6.21 -18.70
C ARG A 52 5.62 6.89 -17.51
N LYS A 53 4.65 6.19 -16.92
CA LYS A 53 3.92 6.63 -15.72
C LYS A 53 3.81 5.45 -14.75
N PRO A 54 3.98 5.67 -13.44
CA PRO A 54 3.86 4.59 -12.46
C PRO A 54 2.42 4.12 -12.25
N LEU A 55 1.44 4.98 -12.54
CA LEU A 55 0.01 4.67 -12.50
C LEU A 55 -0.66 5.38 -13.67
N ILE A 56 -1.44 4.63 -14.45
CA ILE A 56 -2.24 5.15 -15.57
C ILE A 56 -3.72 5.22 -15.19
N ASP A 57 -4.45 6.14 -15.81
CA ASP A 57 -5.85 6.42 -15.46
C ASP A 57 -6.78 5.21 -15.64
N SER A 58 -6.51 4.35 -16.62
CA SER A 58 -7.28 3.12 -16.83
C SER A 58 -7.16 2.16 -15.65
N VAL A 59 -5.97 2.03 -15.06
CA VAL A 59 -5.73 1.17 -13.89
C VAL A 59 -6.31 1.80 -12.63
N LEU A 60 -6.23 3.13 -12.48
CA LEU A 60 -6.91 3.81 -11.38
C LEU A 60 -8.44 3.60 -11.47
N ASN A 61 -9.03 3.74 -12.65
CA ASN A 61 -10.44 3.50 -12.88
C ASN A 61 -10.83 2.05 -12.59
N LEU A 62 -10.00 1.09 -13.00
CA LEU A 62 -10.17 -0.32 -12.62
C LEU A 62 -10.27 -0.47 -11.10
N THR A 63 -9.34 0.10 -10.34
CA THR A 63 -9.38 0.00 -8.87
C THR A 63 -10.61 0.67 -8.24
N LYS A 64 -11.08 1.80 -8.79
CA LYS A 64 -12.29 2.49 -8.32
C LYS A 64 -13.58 1.72 -8.65
N GLN A 65 -13.56 0.85 -9.65
CA GLN A 65 -14.68 0.03 -10.09
C GLN A 65 -14.68 -1.39 -9.49
N SER A 66 -13.66 -1.75 -8.72
CA SER A 66 -13.52 -3.06 -8.08
C SER A 66 -13.99 -3.02 -6.62
N ASP A 67 -14.49 -4.16 -6.13
CA ASP A 67 -14.88 -4.33 -4.73
C ASP A 67 -13.66 -4.43 -3.81
N ALA A 68 -12.54 -4.95 -4.33
CA ALA A 68 -11.28 -5.05 -3.62
C ALA A 68 -10.08 -4.87 -4.56
N VAL A 69 -8.93 -4.53 -3.98
CA VAL A 69 -7.64 -4.42 -4.69
C VAL A 69 -6.63 -5.32 -3.99
N LEU A 70 -6.00 -6.21 -4.75
CA LEU A 70 -4.83 -6.96 -4.32
C LEU A 70 -3.59 -6.37 -4.98
N LEU A 71 -2.53 -6.15 -4.21
CA LEU A 71 -1.31 -5.52 -4.67
C LEU A 71 -0.10 -6.33 -4.22
N GLY A 72 0.78 -6.66 -5.16
CA GLY A 72 1.98 -7.45 -4.92
C GLY A 72 3.10 -6.62 -4.32
N ALA A 73 4.05 -6.19 -5.15
CA ALA A 73 5.18 -5.36 -4.75
C ALA A 73 5.40 -4.21 -5.74
N MET A 74 6.11 -3.16 -5.32
CA MET A 74 6.48 -2.04 -6.19
C MET A 74 7.90 -1.58 -5.87
N GLY A 75 8.62 -1.18 -6.90
CA GLY A 75 9.99 -0.66 -6.80
C GLY A 75 11.06 -1.61 -7.29
N GLY A 76 12.26 -1.07 -7.47
CA GLY A 76 13.44 -1.81 -7.87
C GLY A 76 14.58 -0.89 -8.32
N PRO A 77 15.85 -1.32 -8.24
CA PRO A 77 17.02 -0.46 -8.49
C PRO A 77 17.04 0.22 -9.86
N LYS A 78 16.37 -0.38 -10.85
CA LYS A 78 16.23 0.16 -12.21
C LYS A 78 15.64 1.57 -12.23
N TRP A 79 14.76 1.90 -11.28
CA TRP A 79 14.00 3.16 -11.28
C TRP A 79 14.48 4.17 -10.22
N ASP A 80 15.52 3.84 -9.44
CA ASP A 80 16.05 4.70 -8.36
C ASP A 80 16.61 6.04 -8.87
N GLY A 81 17.14 6.05 -10.10
CA GLY A 81 17.67 7.25 -10.74
C GLY A 81 16.60 8.19 -11.32
N LEU A 82 15.33 7.78 -11.32
CA LEU A 82 14.25 8.60 -11.85
C LEU A 82 13.92 9.77 -10.92
N ASP A 83 13.36 10.82 -11.52
CA ASP A 83 12.77 11.92 -10.78
C ASP A 83 11.71 11.41 -9.80
N TYR A 84 11.70 11.98 -8.59
CA TYR A 84 10.81 11.54 -7.52
C TYR A 84 9.34 11.51 -7.92
N SER A 85 8.90 12.41 -8.82
CA SER A 85 7.50 12.50 -9.27
C SER A 85 7.03 11.31 -10.10
N ILE A 86 7.94 10.50 -10.65
CA ILE A 86 7.62 9.38 -11.54
C ILE A 86 8.12 8.02 -11.03
N ARG A 87 8.65 7.94 -9.80
CA ARG A 87 9.11 6.67 -9.23
C ARG A 87 7.95 5.69 -8.96
N PRO A 88 8.20 4.35 -8.92
CA PRO A 88 7.16 3.35 -8.67
C PRO A 88 6.29 3.62 -7.43
N GLU A 89 6.88 4.09 -6.33
CA GLU A 89 6.18 4.34 -5.07
C GLU A 89 5.13 5.46 -5.17
N ARG A 90 5.21 6.30 -6.21
CA ARG A 90 4.19 7.32 -6.49
C ARG A 90 2.84 6.70 -6.83
N ALA A 91 2.82 5.54 -7.48
CA ALA A 91 1.58 4.81 -7.72
C ALA A 91 0.93 4.35 -6.41
N LEU A 92 1.73 3.83 -5.47
CA LEU A 92 1.23 3.39 -4.17
C LEU A 92 0.58 4.52 -3.38
N LEU A 93 1.25 5.69 -3.34
CA LEU A 93 0.72 6.87 -2.66
C LEU A 93 -0.53 7.41 -3.35
N ALA A 94 -0.53 7.46 -4.68
CA ALA A 94 -1.68 7.90 -5.47
C ALA A 94 -2.89 6.98 -5.25
N LEU A 95 -2.72 5.65 -5.34
CA LEU A 95 -3.80 4.68 -5.08
C LEU A 95 -4.41 4.87 -3.70
N ARG A 96 -3.58 5.00 -2.66
CA ARG A 96 -4.06 5.19 -1.28
C ARG A 96 -4.90 6.46 -1.14
N GLN A 97 -4.43 7.56 -1.71
CA GLN A 97 -5.10 8.85 -1.65
C GLN A 97 -6.39 8.85 -2.48
N GLU A 98 -6.33 8.39 -3.73
CA GLU A 98 -7.45 8.40 -4.68
C GLU A 98 -8.58 7.45 -4.31
N LEU A 99 -8.27 6.36 -3.60
CA LEU A 99 -9.26 5.42 -3.07
C LEU A 99 -9.70 5.76 -1.64
N GLY A 100 -9.15 6.82 -1.04
CA GLY A 100 -9.48 7.23 0.33
C GLY A 100 -9.15 6.18 1.39
N LEU A 101 -8.12 5.34 1.16
CA LEU A 101 -7.75 4.21 2.03
C LEU A 101 -6.99 4.71 3.27
N PHE A 102 -7.67 5.42 4.15
CA PHE A 102 -7.05 6.10 5.31
C PHE A 102 -6.61 5.15 6.42
N ALA A 103 -7.25 3.98 6.57
CA ALA A 103 -6.95 3.03 7.64
C ALA A 103 -6.02 1.92 7.15
N ASN A 104 -4.77 1.95 7.60
CA ASN A 104 -3.82 0.86 7.39
C ASN A 104 -3.77 -0.06 8.60
N LEU A 105 -4.15 -1.32 8.39
CA LEU A 105 -4.13 -2.36 9.40
C LEU A 105 -2.91 -3.26 9.18
N ARG A 106 -2.03 -3.39 10.18
CA ARG A 106 -0.84 -4.24 10.14
C ARG A 106 -0.81 -5.17 11.34
N PRO A 107 -1.39 -6.38 11.23
CA PRO A 107 -1.30 -7.37 12.28
C PRO A 107 0.15 -7.86 12.43
N VAL A 108 0.62 -7.97 13.66
CA VAL A 108 1.91 -8.54 14.03
C VAL A 108 1.61 -9.71 14.96
N LYS A 109 1.78 -10.92 14.43
CA LYS A 109 1.54 -12.15 15.15
C LYS A 109 2.74 -13.06 15.06
N LEU A 110 3.19 -13.60 16.18
CA LEU A 110 4.25 -14.61 16.19
C LEU A 110 3.65 -15.99 15.93
N PHE A 111 4.08 -16.64 14.86
CA PHE A 111 3.88 -18.07 14.70
C PHE A 111 4.93 -18.81 15.53
N SER A 112 4.52 -19.67 16.48
CA SER A 112 5.44 -20.34 17.42
C SER A 112 6.55 -21.15 16.72
N ALA A 113 6.27 -21.69 15.53
CA ALA A 113 7.24 -22.39 14.68
C ALA A 113 8.36 -21.47 14.13
N LEU A 114 8.12 -20.15 14.09
CA LEU A 114 9.04 -19.13 13.60
C LEU A 114 9.67 -18.30 14.73
N ALA A 115 9.45 -18.65 16.00
CA ALA A 115 9.93 -17.89 17.15
C ALA A 115 11.47 -17.69 17.15
N SER A 116 12.22 -18.68 16.68
CA SER A 116 13.69 -18.62 16.57
C SER A 116 14.20 -17.67 15.49
N ALA A 117 13.35 -17.22 14.56
CA ALA A 117 13.71 -16.22 13.56
C ALA A 117 13.70 -14.79 14.14
N SER A 118 13.08 -14.60 15.32
CA SER A 118 13.11 -13.32 16.02
C SER A 118 14.47 -13.09 16.69
N THR A 119 14.93 -11.84 16.70
CA THR A 119 16.13 -11.43 17.43
C THR A 119 15.86 -11.20 18.93
N LEU A 120 14.59 -11.16 19.34
CA LEU A 120 14.20 -11.04 20.75
C LEU A 120 14.24 -12.40 21.43
N LYS A 121 14.45 -12.38 22.75
CA LYS A 121 14.35 -13.59 23.57
C LYS A 121 12.96 -14.21 23.45
N ARG A 122 12.89 -15.53 23.44
CA ARG A 122 11.64 -16.27 23.22
C ARG A 122 10.56 -15.86 24.22
N GLU A 123 10.91 -15.80 25.49
CA GLU A 123 10.03 -15.42 26.59
C GLU A 123 9.49 -13.97 26.50
N VAL A 124 10.07 -13.14 25.63
CA VAL A 124 9.59 -11.77 25.37
C VAL A 124 8.64 -11.72 24.18
N VAL A 125 8.92 -12.48 23.12
CA VAL A 125 8.17 -12.40 21.86
C VAL A 125 7.04 -13.44 21.76
N GLU A 126 7.14 -14.55 22.50
CA GLU A 126 6.13 -15.60 22.50
C GLU A 126 4.78 -15.06 22.98
N GLY A 127 3.72 -15.35 22.22
CA GLY A 127 2.39 -14.80 22.46
C GLY A 127 2.13 -13.41 21.88
N THR A 128 3.08 -12.81 21.15
CA THR A 128 2.85 -11.53 20.45
C THR A 128 1.65 -11.65 19.50
N ASP A 129 0.62 -10.85 19.78
CA ASP A 129 -0.56 -10.67 18.95
C ASP A 129 -1.02 -9.22 19.11
N LEU A 130 -0.68 -8.37 18.15
CA LEU A 130 -1.05 -6.96 18.16
C LEU A 130 -1.45 -6.49 16.77
N LEU A 131 -2.25 -5.43 16.74
CA LEU A 131 -2.66 -4.77 15.50
C LEU A 131 -2.19 -3.31 15.52
N VAL A 132 -1.34 -2.94 14.56
CA VAL A 132 -1.02 -1.53 14.33
C VAL A 132 -2.08 -0.94 13.41
N VAL A 133 -2.82 0.05 13.92
CA VAL A 133 -3.77 0.87 13.15
C VAL A 133 -3.11 2.19 12.84
N ARG A 134 -2.85 2.46 11.56
CA ARG A 134 -2.09 3.62 11.09
C ARG A 134 -2.92 4.47 10.14
N GLU A 135 -2.97 5.78 10.36
CA GLU A 135 -3.48 6.73 9.38
C GLU A 135 -2.54 6.79 8.15
N LEU A 136 -3.12 6.65 6.96
CA LEU A 136 -2.37 6.36 5.72
C LEU A 136 -2.47 7.47 4.65
N THR A 137 -3.33 8.46 4.82
CA THR A 137 -3.68 9.44 3.77
C THR A 137 -3.48 10.90 4.15
N GLY A 138 -3.08 11.19 5.39
CA GLY A 138 -2.79 12.54 5.89
C GLY A 138 -1.36 12.67 6.42
N GLY A 139 -1.17 13.58 7.39
CA GLY A 139 0.10 13.83 8.05
C GLY A 139 1.20 14.33 7.11
N ILE A 140 2.46 14.16 7.52
CA ILE A 140 3.65 14.67 6.82
C ILE A 140 3.83 14.15 5.39
N TYR A 141 3.17 13.03 5.06
CA TYR A 141 3.25 12.40 3.74
C TYR A 141 2.59 13.29 2.68
N PHE A 142 1.44 13.86 3.01
CA PHE A 142 0.57 14.61 2.10
C PHE A 142 0.45 16.10 2.44
N GLY A 143 0.88 16.52 3.63
CA GLY A 143 0.82 17.90 4.09
C GLY A 143 1.58 18.90 3.20
N GLN A 144 1.03 20.09 3.11
CA GLN A 144 1.56 21.24 2.36
C GLN A 144 1.74 22.44 3.30
N PRO A 145 2.75 23.31 3.06
CA PRO A 145 3.73 23.26 1.97
C PRO A 145 4.77 22.13 2.14
N LYS A 146 5.30 21.62 1.03
CA LYS A 146 6.45 20.71 0.99
C LYS A 146 7.39 21.01 -0.18
N GLY A 147 8.68 20.75 0.00
CA GLY A 147 9.67 20.86 -1.07
C GLY A 147 10.98 21.50 -0.62
N ILE A 148 11.87 21.71 -1.59
CA ILE A 148 13.17 22.34 -1.38
C ILE A 148 13.18 23.66 -2.16
N THR A 149 13.57 24.75 -1.50
CA THR A 149 13.66 26.09 -2.08
C THR A 149 15.08 26.62 -1.94
N LYS A 150 15.65 27.19 -3.02
CA LYS A 150 16.91 27.93 -2.94
C LYS A 150 16.65 29.31 -2.33
N LEU A 151 17.47 29.67 -1.34
CA LEU A 151 17.42 30.94 -0.65
C LEU A 151 18.31 31.98 -1.36
N PRO A 152 18.11 33.29 -1.11
CA PRO A 152 18.89 34.35 -1.76
C PRO A 152 20.41 34.27 -1.52
N ASP A 153 20.83 33.65 -0.42
CA ASP A 153 22.25 33.43 -0.08
C ASP A 153 22.86 32.19 -0.76
N GLY A 154 22.09 31.51 -1.62
CA GLY A 154 22.50 30.29 -2.32
C GLY A 154 22.34 29.00 -1.53
N THR A 155 21.91 29.06 -0.25
CA THR A 155 21.60 27.87 0.55
C THR A 155 20.23 27.28 0.19
N GLU A 156 19.93 26.07 0.66
CA GLU A 156 18.66 25.39 0.40
C GLU A 156 17.85 25.22 1.69
N ARG A 157 16.54 25.43 1.59
CA ARG A 157 15.58 25.17 2.66
C ARG A 157 14.61 24.07 2.23
N GLY A 158 14.67 22.94 2.92
CA GLY A 158 13.70 21.85 2.83
C GLY A 158 12.56 22.03 3.84
N VAL A 159 11.32 21.79 3.39
CA VAL A 159 10.12 21.83 4.23
C VAL A 159 9.27 20.59 3.97
N ASN A 160 8.74 20.03 5.05
CA ASN A 160 7.61 19.10 5.06
C ASN A 160 6.67 19.53 6.18
N THR A 161 5.36 19.39 5.98
CA THR A 161 4.35 19.84 6.95
C THR A 161 3.59 18.64 7.51
N GLU A 162 3.73 18.39 8.80
CA GLU A 162 2.88 17.46 9.55
C GLU A 162 1.57 18.17 9.91
N VAL A 163 0.45 17.71 9.35
CA VAL A 163 -0.85 18.36 9.51
C VAL A 163 -1.98 17.34 9.44
N TYR A 164 -2.97 17.54 10.31
CA TYR A 164 -4.20 16.76 10.37
C TYR A 164 -5.39 17.68 10.67
N THR A 165 -6.54 17.31 10.14
CA THR A 165 -7.85 17.86 10.51
C THR A 165 -8.54 16.97 11.53
N THR A 166 -9.45 17.53 12.33
CA THR A 166 -10.23 16.77 13.31
C THR A 166 -10.91 15.53 12.69
N PRO A 167 -11.59 15.61 11.52
CA PRO A 167 -12.22 14.42 10.92
C PRO A 167 -11.23 13.33 10.51
N GLU A 168 -9.99 13.68 10.14
CA GLU A 168 -8.96 12.69 9.80
C GLU A 168 -8.49 11.90 11.02
N ILE A 169 -8.42 12.57 12.18
CA ILE A 169 -8.06 11.94 13.46
C ILE A 169 -9.23 11.09 13.98
N GLU A 170 -10.45 11.60 13.93
CA GLU A 170 -11.64 10.89 14.41
C GLU A 170 -11.88 9.59 13.63
N ARG A 171 -11.82 9.63 12.29
CA ARG A 171 -12.08 8.43 11.46
C ARG A 171 -11.10 7.30 11.73
N ILE A 172 -9.81 7.60 11.93
CA ILE A 172 -8.81 6.55 12.22
C ILE A 172 -8.96 6.04 13.65
N ALA A 173 -9.27 6.92 14.60
CA ALA A 173 -9.54 6.52 15.97
C ALA A 173 -10.76 5.59 16.05
N HIS A 174 -11.85 5.88 15.33
CA HIS A 174 -13.01 4.98 15.28
C HIS A 174 -12.67 3.59 14.74
N VAL A 175 -11.86 3.50 13.67
CA VAL A 175 -11.39 2.20 13.17
C VAL A 175 -10.56 1.47 14.24
N ALA A 176 -9.67 2.19 14.95
CA ALA A 176 -8.88 1.60 16.01
C ALA A 176 -9.74 1.07 17.18
N PHE A 177 -10.76 1.83 17.60
CA PHE A 177 -11.69 1.41 18.65
C PHE A 177 -12.59 0.25 18.23
N GLN A 178 -12.98 0.16 16.95
CA GLN A 178 -13.77 -0.97 16.45
C GLN A 178 -12.95 -2.25 16.33
N ALA A 179 -11.63 -2.14 16.14
CA ALA A 179 -10.74 -3.27 15.99
C ALA A 179 -10.23 -3.85 17.32
N ALA A 180 -10.38 -3.12 18.42
CA ALA A 180 -9.95 -3.49 19.78
C ALA A 180 -11.08 -4.18 20.56
#